data_AF-A0A1W5WZN4-F1
#
_entry.id   AF-A0A1W5WZN4-F1
#
_cell.length_a   1.000
_cell.length_b   1.000
_cell.length_c   1.000
_cell.angle_alpha   90.00
_cell.angle_beta   90.00
_cell.angle_gamma   90.00
#
_symmetry.space_group_name_H-M   'P 1'
#
loop_
_entity.id
_entity.type
_entity.pdbx_description
1 polymer ?
#
loop_
_entity_poly.entity_id
_entity_poly.type
_entity_poly.pdbx_seq_one_letter_code
_entity_poly.pdbx_strand_id
1 'polypeptide(L)'
;WQMEGGEFPLLEMFSTFALSVGAAVGTEYWARWAHRALWHASLWHMHESHHRPRDGAFELNDVFAIINAAPAIALLSYGFCNRGLVSGLCFGAGLGITVFGMAYMFVHDGLVHRRFPVGPIANVPYLRKVAAAHQLHHADKFHGVPYG
;
A
#
# COMPACT_ATOMS: atom_id res chain seq x y z
N TRP A 1 19.32 -2.10 22.73
CA TRP A 1 19.34 -0.63 22.57
C TRP A 1 18.13 0.08 23.17
N GLN A 2 16.92 -0.50 23.19
CA GLN A 2 15.75 0.08 23.92
C GLN A 2 15.47 -0.53 25.32
N MET A 3 16.21 -1.58 25.71
CA MET A 3 15.93 -2.38 26.91
C MET A 3 16.98 -2.23 28.02
N GLU A 4 17.83 -1.19 27.99
CA GLU A 4 18.79 -0.98 29.08
C GLU A 4 18.09 -0.33 30.29
N GLY A 5 17.70 -1.19 31.25
CA GLY A 5 17.44 -0.81 32.64
C GLY A 5 16.06 -0.26 33.00
N GLY A 6 15.11 -0.17 32.06
CA GLY A 6 13.74 0.32 32.30
C GLY A 6 12.67 -0.78 32.27
N GLU A 7 11.49 -0.48 32.82
CA GLU A 7 10.29 -1.32 32.70
C GLU A 7 10.01 -1.69 31.24
N PHE A 8 9.47 -2.89 31.00
CA PHE A 8 9.09 -3.33 29.66
C PHE A 8 8.08 -2.35 29.05
N PRO A 9 8.35 -1.76 27.87
CA PRO A 9 7.54 -0.65 27.33
C PRO A 9 6.24 -1.16 26.67
N LEU A 10 5.38 -1.84 27.46
CA LEU A 10 4.15 -2.48 27.00
C LEU A 10 3.24 -1.53 26.23
N LEU A 11 3.05 -0.32 26.76
CA LEU A 11 2.20 0.69 26.13
C LEU A 11 2.73 1.09 24.74
N GLU A 12 4.03 1.34 24.63
CA GLU A 12 4.65 1.72 23.36
C GLU A 12 4.56 0.59 22.34
N MET A 13 4.87 -0.64 22.75
CA MET A 13 4.79 -1.81 21.87
C MET A 13 3.36 -2.07 21.39
N PHE A 14 2.39 -2.07 22.32
CA PHE A 14 0.99 -2.27 21.99
C PHE A 14 0.48 -1.17 21.05
N SER A 15 0.79 0.10 21.34
CA SER A 15 0.35 1.23 20.53
C SER A 15 1.00 1.22 19.15
N THR A 16 2.28 0.86 19.06
CA THR A 16 3.01 0.68 17.79
C THR A 16 2.35 -0.40 16.93
N PHE A 17 2.07 -1.56 17.51
CA PHE A 17 1.41 -2.66 16.82
C PHE A 17 -0.01 -2.29 16.36
N ALA A 18 -0.83 -1.74 17.28
CA ALA A 18 -2.19 -1.34 16.99
C ALA A 18 -2.23 -0.28 15.87
N LEU A 19 -1.33 0.71 15.92
CA LEU A 19 -1.26 1.74 14.88
C LEU A 19 -0.72 1.18 13.55
N SER A 20 0.14 0.17 13.56
CA SER A 20 0.57 -0.51 12.33
C SER A 20 -0.59 -1.23 11.65
N VAL A 21 -1.38 -2.00 12.39
CA VAL A 21 -2.58 -2.65 11.85
C VAL A 21 -3.59 -1.61 11.37
N GLY A 22 -3.83 -0.56 12.18
CA GLY A 22 -4.75 0.52 11.84
C GLY A 22 -4.32 1.27 10.58
N ALA A 23 -3.02 1.57 10.42
CA ALA A 23 -2.49 2.24 9.25
C ALA A 23 -2.57 1.37 7.99
N ALA A 24 -2.33 0.05 8.09
CA ALA A 24 -2.48 -0.86 6.95
C ALA A 24 -3.94 -0.88 6.44
N VAL A 25 -4.91 -0.99 7.36
CA VAL A 25 -6.35 -0.94 7.03
C VAL A 25 -6.75 0.45 6.52
N GLY A 26 -6.26 1.52 7.14
CA GLY A 26 -6.53 2.89 6.73
C GLY A 26 -6.02 3.19 5.32
N THR A 27 -4.86 2.64 4.96
CA THR A 27 -4.25 2.82 3.64
C THR A 27 -5.07 2.12 2.56
N GLU A 28 -5.70 0.99 2.84
CA GLU A 28 -6.65 0.35 1.92
C GLU A 28 -7.85 1.26 1.60
N TYR A 29 -8.47 1.85 2.62
CA TYR A 29 -9.58 2.79 2.42
C TYR A 29 -9.14 4.07 1.71
N TRP A 30 -7.97 4.59 2.06
CA TRP A 30 -7.35 5.73 1.39
C TRP A 30 -7.10 5.43 -0.10
N ALA A 31 -6.48 4.29 -0.42
CA ALA A 31 -6.17 3.89 -1.78
C ALA A 31 -7.45 3.74 -2.62
N ARG A 32 -8.48 3.08 -2.10
CA ARG A 32 -9.80 2.97 -2.75
C ARG A 32 -10.41 4.33 -3.06
N TRP A 33 -10.40 5.23 -2.08
CA TRP A 33 -10.94 6.57 -2.25
C TRP A 33 -10.12 7.37 -3.25
N ALA A 34 -8.79 7.39 -3.12
CA ALA A 34 -7.88 8.14 -3.99
C ALA A 34 -7.95 7.62 -5.42
N HIS A 35 -8.04 6.31 -5.62
CA HIS A 35 -8.20 5.69 -6.92
C HIS A 35 -9.46 6.21 -7.63
N ARG A 36 -10.62 6.18 -6.96
CA ARG A 36 -11.88 6.69 -7.52
C ARG A 36 -11.90 8.21 -7.69
N ALA A 37 -11.54 8.94 -6.63
CA ALA A 37 -11.80 10.38 -6.52
C ALA A 37 -10.67 11.25 -7.11
N LEU A 38 -9.45 10.72 -7.20
CA LEU A 38 -8.29 11.45 -7.70
C LEU A 38 -7.77 10.82 -8.99
N TRP A 39 -7.42 9.53 -8.98
CA TRP A 39 -6.75 8.87 -10.12
C TRP A 39 -7.65 8.73 -11.34
N HIS A 40 -8.95 8.45 -11.14
CA HIS A 40 -9.98 8.47 -12.21
C HIS A 40 -10.60 9.85 -12.46
N ALA A 41 -10.04 10.91 -11.90
CA ALA A 41 -10.52 12.27 -12.07
C ALA A 41 -9.36 13.23 -12.43
N SER A 42 -8.94 14.07 -11.48
CA SER A 42 -7.92 15.11 -11.73
C SER A 42 -6.53 14.55 -12.06
N LEU A 43 -6.23 13.32 -11.67
CA LEU A 43 -4.93 12.66 -11.89
C LEU A 43 -4.99 11.57 -12.98
N TRP A 44 -6.03 11.56 -13.82
CA TRP A 44 -6.18 10.58 -14.91
C TRP A 44 -4.98 10.54 -15.85
N HIS A 45 -4.41 11.70 -16.21
CA HIS A 45 -3.24 11.74 -17.09
C HIS A 45 -2.02 10.94 -16.57
N MET A 46 -1.90 10.73 -15.25
CA MET A 46 -0.88 9.85 -14.67
C MET A 46 -1.34 8.39 -14.65
N HIS A 47 -2.61 8.16 -14.30
CA HIS A 47 -3.21 6.83 -14.16
C HIS A 47 -3.52 6.15 -15.51
N GLU A 48 -3.71 6.90 -16.59
CA GLU A 48 -4.06 6.39 -17.91
C GLU A 48 -3.00 5.42 -18.46
N SER A 49 -1.72 5.69 -18.16
CA SER A 49 -0.62 4.79 -18.52
C SER A 49 -0.80 3.38 -17.98
N HIS A 50 -1.57 3.24 -16.89
CA HIS A 50 -1.89 1.98 -16.24
C HIS A 50 -3.04 1.21 -16.90
N HIS A 51 -3.98 1.93 -17.51
CA HIS A 51 -5.14 1.35 -18.21
C HIS A 51 -4.84 0.94 -19.65
N ARG A 52 -3.68 1.36 -20.17
CA ARG A 52 -3.23 1.03 -21.52
C ARG A 52 -2.22 -0.13 -21.48
N PRO A 53 -2.04 -0.86 -22.61
CA PRO A 53 -0.96 -1.83 -22.70
C PRO A 53 0.39 -1.17 -22.39
N ARG A 54 1.10 -1.72 -21.40
CA ARG A 54 2.41 -1.22 -20.96
C ARG A 54 3.50 -1.50 -21.99
N ASP A 55 4.39 -0.54 -22.16
CA ASP A 55 5.68 -0.71 -22.83
C ASP A 55 6.82 -0.53 -21.80
N GLY A 56 7.81 -1.42 -21.82
CA GLY A 56 8.93 -1.39 -20.86
C GLY A 56 8.53 -1.68 -19.41
N ALA A 57 9.45 -1.43 -18.46
CA ALA A 57 9.29 -1.84 -17.06
C ALA A 57 8.49 -0.86 -16.17
N PHE A 58 8.35 0.40 -16.59
CA PHE A 58 7.79 1.49 -15.78
C PHE A 58 6.58 2.13 -16.45
N GLU A 59 5.69 2.70 -15.65
CA GLU A 59 4.55 3.52 -16.07
C GLU A 59 4.57 4.86 -15.33
N LEU A 60 3.98 5.90 -15.91
CA LEU A 60 3.79 7.18 -15.21
C LEU A 60 2.97 6.99 -13.92
N ASN A 61 2.07 6.00 -13.91
CA ASN A 61 1.30 5.59 -12.74
C ASN A 61 2.16 5.19 -11.53
N ASP A 62 3.41 4.75 -11.73
CA ASP A 62 4.31 4.35 -10.65
C ASP A 62 4.64 5.53 -9.71
N VAL A 63 4.40 6.77 -10.14
CA VAL A 63 4.47 7.97 -9.30
C VAL A 63 3.55 7.86 -8.07
N PHE A 64 2.39 7.21 -8.17
CA PHE A 64 1.52 7.03 -7.00
C PHE A 64 2.14 6.11 -5.96
N ALA A 65 2.91 5.08 -6.37
CA ALA A 65 3.65 4.25 -5.43
C ALA A 65 4.71 5.09 -4.69
N ILE A 66 5.43 5.96 -5.41
CA ILE A 66 6.44 6.86 -4.81
C ILE A 66 5.80 7.85 -3.83
N ILE A 67 4.69 8.49 -4.22
CA ILE A 67 3.97 9.46 -3.37
C ILE A 67 3.50 8.82 -2.07
N ASN A 68 3.03 7.57 -2.10
CA ASN A 68 2.59 6.85 -0.90
C ASN A 68 3.76 6.24 -0.11
N ALA A 69 4.87 5.89 -0.75
CA ALA A 69 6.07 5.38 -0.08
C ALA A 69 6.83 6.46 0.69
N ALA A 70 6.90 7.69 0.17
CA ALA A 70 7.59 8.81 0.81
C ALA A 70 7.15 9.07 2.27
N PRO A 71 5.84 9.21 2.60
CA PRO A 71 5.41 9.39 3.99
C PRO A 71 5.70 8.15 4.85
N ALA A 72 5.60 6.94 4.31
CA ALA A 72 5.95 5.73 5.05
C ALA A 72 7.44 5.70 5.44
N ILE A 73 8.33 6.04 4.51
CA ILE A 73 9.77 6.13 4.74
C ILE A 73 10.09 7.22 5.76
N ALA A 74 9.46 8.39 5.65
CA ALA A 74 9.67 9.48 6.60
C ALA A 74 9.24 9.09 8.03
N LEU A 75 8.07 8.46 8.17
CA LEU A 75 7.54 7.97 9.44
C LEU A 75 8.42 6.86 10.05
N LEU A 76 8.86 5.90 9.25
CA LEU A 76 9.78 4.84 9.68
C LEU A 76 11.13 5.43 10.12
N SER A 77 11.68 6.35 9.33
CA SER A 77 12.98 6.99 9.64
C SER A 77 12.90 7.80 10.92
N TYR A 78 11.85 8.60 11.10
CA TYR A 78 11.62 9.34 12.33
C TYR A 78 11.39 8.39 13.52
N GLY A 79 10.60 7.34 13.34
CA GLY A 79 10.34 6.34 14.37
C GLY A 79 11.58 5.54 14.77
N PHE A 80 12.52 5.32 13.85
CA PHE A 80 13.75 4.60 14.12
C PHE A 80 14.82 5.48 14.79
N CYS A 81 14.93 6.75 14.37
CA CYS A 81 15.98 7.66 14.84
C CYS A 81 15.66 8.39 16.15
N ASN A 82 14.44 8.28 16.67
CA ASN A 82 13.99 8.94 17.90
C ASN A 82 13.61 7.91 18.97
N ARG A 83 13.25 8.38 20.17
CA ARG A 83 12.84 7.53 21.29
C ARG A 83 11.52 8.02 21.88
N GLY A 84 10.79 7.09 22.50
CA GLY A 84 9.55 7.35 23.23
C GLY A 84 8.29 7.10 22.39
N LEU A 85 7.14 7.21 23.05
CA LEU A 85 5.85 6.77 22.51
C LEU A 85 5.52 7.33 21.13
N VAL A 86 5.73 8.63 20.89
CA VAL A 86 5.45 9.27 19.60
C VAL A 86 6.31 8.66 18.48
N SER A 87 7.57 8.35 18.78
CA SER A 87 8.49 7.71 17.85
C SER A 87 8.01 6.29 17.51
N GLY A 88 7.60 5.50 18.52
CA GLY A 88 6.98 4.19 18.31
C GLY A 88 5.70 4.26 17.48
N LEU A 89 4.84 5.25 17.71
CA LEU A 89 3.63 5.47 16.92
C LEU A 89 3.97 5.80 15.45
N CYS A 90 4.91 6.71 15.20
CA CYS A 90 5.37 7.02 13.84
C CYS A 90 5.92 5.77 13.15
N PHE A 91 6.75 4.98 13.85
CA PHE A 91 7.27 3.73 13.32
C PHE A 91 6.14 2.77 12.96
N GLY A 92 5.17 2.57 13.86
CA GLY A 92 4.00 1.72 13.64
C GLY A 92 3.19 2.15 12.43
N ALA A 93 2.85 3.43 12.31
CA ALA A 93 2.13 3.97 11.17
C ALA A 93 2.89 3.75 9.85
N GLY A 94 4.18 4.11 9.81
CA GLY A 94 5.03 3.89 8.64
C GLY A 94 5.09 2.42 8.25
N LEU A 95 5.26 1.52 9.22
CA LEU A 95 5.26 0.08 9.00
C LEU A 95 3.94 -0.42 8.41
N GLY A 96 2.80 0.06 8.91
CA GLY A 96 1.48 -0.32 8.39
C GLY A 96 1.29 0.09 6.92
N ILE A 97 1.67 1.33 6.57
CA ILE A 97 1.63 1.82 5.18
C ILE A 97 2.56 0.97 4.29
N THR A 98 3.76 0.64 4.77
CA THR A 98 4.71 -0.19 4.02
C THR A 98 4.21 -1.63 3.83
N VAL A 99 3.63 -2.25 4.85
CA VAL A 99 3.05 -3.60 4.75
C VAL A 99 1.91 -3.61 3.73
N PHE A 100 1.02 -2.62 3.79
CA PHE A 100 -0.03 -2.46 2.78
C PHE A 100 0.56 -2.26 1.39
N GLY A 101 1.52 -1.34 1.22
CA GLY A 101 2.15 -1.06 -0.07
C GLY A 101 2.84 -2.28 -0.68
N MET A 102 3.52 -3.10 0.14
CA MET A 102 4.09 -4.37 -0.30
C MET A 102 3.00 -5.35 -0.72
N ALA A 103 1.95 -5.54 0.08
CA ALA A 103 0.83 -6.42 -0.27
C ALA A 103 0.16 -5.97 -1.59
N TYR A 104 -0.06 -4.66 -1.75
CA TYR A 104 -0.58 -4.06 -2.97
C TYR A 104 0.34 -4.36 -4.15
N MET A 105 1.64 -4.09 -4.05
CA MET A 105 2.60 -4.37 -5.13
C MET A 105 2.59 -5.86 -5.55
N PHE A 106 2.57 -6.80 -4.62
CA PHE A 106 2.53 -8.23 -4.97
C PHE A 106 1.20 -8.66 -5.60
N VAL A 107 0.06 -8.16 -5.11
CA VAL A 107 -1.25 -8.52 -5.65
C VAL A 107 -1.50 -7.76 -6.95
N HIS A 108 -1.47 -6.44 -6.93
CA HIS A 108 -1.78 -5.59 -8.07
C HIS A 108 -0.72 -5.72 -9.19
N ASP A 109 0.52 -5.31 -8.93
CA ASP A 109 1.56 -5.25 -9.96
C ASP A 109 2.07 -6.65 -10.34
N GLY A 110 2.29 -7.49 -9.34
CA GLY A 110 2.77 -8.86 -9.52
C GLY A 110 1.71 -9.81 -10.07
N LEU A 111 0.61 -10.03 -9.33
CA LEU A 111 -0.40 -11.03 -9.71
C LEU A 111 -1.31 -10.54 -10.84
N VAL A 112 -1.87 -9.32 -10.73
CA VAL A 112 -2.86 -8.84 -11.71
C VAL A 112 -2.18 -8.40 -13.00
N HIS A 113 -1.15 -7.55 -12.90
CA HIS A 113 -0.46 -6.97 -14.06
C HIS A 113 0.74 -7.77 -14.55
N ARG A 114 1.08 -8.87 -13.84
CA ARG A 114 2.14 -9.81 -14.23
C ARG A 114 3.48 -9.11 -14.47
N ARG A 115 3.78 -8.05 -13.70
CA ARG A 115 5.06 -7.33 -13.80
C ARG A 115 6.24 -8.18 -13.33
N PHE A 116 6.01 -9.09 -12.38
CA PHE A 116 7.01 -10.01 -11.86
C PHE A 116 6.34 -11.29 -11.31
N PRO A 117 7.06 -12.42 -11.20
CA PRO A 117 6.49 -13.66 -10.68
C PRO A 117 6.19 -13.53 -9.18
N VAL A 118 4.99 -13.98 -8.79
CA VAL A 118 4.52 -13.89 -7.39
C VAL A 118 4.43 -15.25 -6.67
N GLY A 119 4.83 -16.32 -7.36
CA GLY A 119 4.92 -17.65 -6.78
C GLY A 119 3.57 -18.16 -6.23
N PRO A 120 3.52 -18.74 -5.02
CA PRO A 120 2.34 -19.43 -4.50
C PRO A 120 1.09 -18.57 -4.38
N ILE A 121 1.22 -17.26 -4.22
CA ILE A 121 0.04 -16.38 -4.03
C ILE A 121 -0.88 -16.36 -5.25
N ALA A 122 -0.35 -16.66 -6.45
CA ALA A 122 -1.15 -16.77 -7.66
C ALA A 122 -2.20 -17.90 -7.60
N ASN A 123 -1.99 -18.89 -6.73
CA ASN A 123 -2.87 -20.03 -6.57
C ASN A 123 -3.94 -19.83 -5.48
N VAL A 124 -3.89 -18.73 -4.73
CA VAL A 124 -4.86 -18.45 -3.67
C VAL A 124 -6.23 -18.11 -4.29
N PRO A 125 -7.29 -18.89 -4.03
CA PRO A 125 -8.59 -18.71 -4.70
C PRO A 125 -9.19 -17.31 -4.54
N TYR A 126 -9.03 -16.70 -3.36
CA TYR A 126 -9.50 -15.34 -3.11
C TYR A 126 -8.76 -14.30 -3.98
N LEU A 127 -7.43 -14.37 -4.05
CA LEU A 127 -6.62 -13.43 -4.84
C LEU A 127 -6.89 -13.55 -6.34
N ARG A 128 -7.28 -14.73 -6.83
CA ARG A 128 -7.75 -14.91 -8.21
C ARG A 128 -9.06 -14.16 -8.49
N LYS A 129 -9.96 -14.07 -7.51
CA LYS A 129 -11.19 -13.27 -7.63
C LYS A 129 -10.88 -11.78 -7.64
N VAL A 130 -9.97 -11.33 -6.78
CA VAL A 130 -9.49 -9.94 -6.76
C VAL A 130 -8.87 -9.58 -8.10
N ALA A 131 -8.00 -10.44 -8.65
CA ALA A 131 -7.41 -10.22 -9.96
C ALA A 131 -8.47 -10.11 -11.08
N ALA A 132 -9.48 -10.98 -11.07
CA ALA A 132 -10.57 -10.91 -12.05
C ALA A 132 -11.40 -9.61 -11.90
N ALA A 133 -11.66 -9.18 -10.67
CA ALA A 133 -12.38 -7.94 -10.41
C ALA A 133 -11.60 -6.71 -10.91
N HIS A 134 -10.29 -6.68 -10.71
CA HIS A 134 -9.42 -5.61 -11.22
C HIS A 134 -9.36 -5.59 -12.75
N GLN A 135 -9.34 -6.76 -13.41
CA GLN A 135 -9.40 -6.83 -14.87
C GLN A 135 -10.74 -6.31 -15.42
N LEU A 136 -11.86 -6.48 -14.69
CA LEU A 136 -13.14 -5.88 -15.06
C LEU A 136 -13.11 -4.34 -14.94
N HIS A 137 -12.41 -3.82 -13.94
CA HIS A 137 -12.16 -2.39 -13.78
C HIS A 137 -11.37 -1.80 -14.98
N HIS A 138 -10.28 -2.46 -15.38
CA HIS A 138 -9.49 -2.06 -16.56
C HIS A 138 -10.26 -2.14 -17.89
N ALA A 139 -11.27 -3.01 -17.97
CA ALA A 139 -12.17 -3.08 -19.10
C ALA A 139 -13.23 -1.95 -19.12
N ASP A 140 -13.17 -1.02 -18.16
CA ASP A 140 -14.10 0.09 -17.94
C ASP A 140 -15.58 -0.35 -17.90
N LYS A 141 -15.83 -1.55 -17.38
CA LYS A 141 -17.20 -2.05 -17.20
C LYS A 141 -17.81 -1.46 -15.94
N PHE A 142 -19.14 -1.34 -15.93
CA PHE A 142 -19.91 -0.88 -14.77
C PHE A 142 -19.49 0.49 -14.23
N HIS A 143 -19.11 1.43 -15.11
CA HIS A 143 -18.57 2.75 -14.72
C HIS A 143 -17.24 2.67 -13.97
N GLY A 144 -16.39 1.71 -14.33
CA GLY A 144 -15.06 1.57 -13.77
C GLY A 144 -15.03 1.06 -12.33
N VAL A 145 -16.07 0.39 -11.81
CA VAL A 145 -15.95 -0.33 -10.53
C VAL A 145 -15.39 -1.74 -10.74
N PRO A 146 -14.66 -2.32 -9.76
CA PRO A 146 -14.28 -1.75 -8.46
C PRO A 146 -12.96 -0.96 -8.46
N TYR A 147 -12.78 -0.08 -7.47
CA TYR A 147 -11.58 0.77 -7.30
C TYR A 147 -10.60 0.26 -6.22
N GLY A 148 -10.81 -0.94 -5.68
CA GLY A 148 -9.88 -1.63 -4.79
C GLY A 148 -10.18 -3.12 -4.72
#